data_AF-A0A920NI64-F1
#
_entry.id   AF-A0A920NI64-F1
#
_cell.length_a   1.000
_cell.length_b   1.000
_cell.length_c   1.000
_cell.angle_alpha   90.00
_cell.angle_beta   90.00
_cell.angle_gamma   90.00
#
_symmetry.space_group_name_H-M   'P 1'
#
loop_
_entity.id
_entity.type
_entity.pdbx_description
1 polymer ?
#
loop_
_entity_poly.entity_id
_entity_poly.type
_entity_poly.pdbx_seq_one_letter_code
_entity_poly.pdbx_strand_id
1 'polypeptide(L)'
;MRIAIIGQSAFGEAVLKELVDKEENIVGVFCPPDKKNQPQDPIKVTAQSNNIPVFQFSRMRDSQCIEIFESLSSDLCIMAYVIDIVPDQILIAPTQGTIQYHPSLLPKHRGPSSINWSIINGDKQTGFTIFWPDGDLDTGPILYQEIIDIAKNDSTGSLYFKKLFPRGVDALIESVEMVRNGTAPKIEQDHPKGYL
;
A
#
# COMPACT_ATOMS: atom_id res chain seq x y z
N MET A 1 9.13 -15.33 5.54
CA MET A 1 7.93 -14.63 6.01
C MET A 1 6.80 -14.92 5.03
N ARG A 2 5.58 -15.23 5.50
CA ARG A 2 4.38 -15.39 4.66
C ARG A 2 3.78 -14.01 4.38
N ILE A 3 3.73 -13.58 3.13
CA ILE A 3 3.31 -12.22 2.77
C ILE A 3 1.97 -12.27 2.04
N ALA A 4 0.99 -11.53 2.54
CA ALA A 4 -0.25 -11.24 1.81
C ALA A 4 -0.15 -9.83 1.18
N ILE A 5 -0.80 -9.63 0.03
CA ILE A 5 -0.86 -8.32 -0.62
C ILE A 5 -2.32 -7.94 -0.83
N ILE A 6 -2.68 -6.72 -0.44
CA ILE A 6 -3.94 -6.08 -0.84
C ILE A 6 -3.54 -4.93 -1.76
N GLY A 7 -3.92 -5.00 -3.03
CA GLY A 7 -3.47 -4.01 -4.00
C GLY A 7 -4.12 -4.14 -5.36
N GLN A 8 -3.83 -3.17 -6.23
CA GLN A 8 -4.34 -3.11 -7.60
C GLN A 8 -3.47 -2.17 -8.44
N SER A 9 -3.78 -2.10 -9.74
CA SER A 9 -3.14 -1.22 -10.70
C SER A 9 -1.63 -1.48 -10.85
N ALA A 10 -0.97 -0.68 -11.69
CA ALA A 10 0.45 -0.86 -12.00
C ALA A 10 1.37 -0.80 -10.76
N PHE A 11 1.00 -0.05 -9.71
CA PHE A 11 1.81 0.06 -8.50
C PHE A 11 1.80 -1.23 -7.69
N GLY A 12 0.62 -1.80 -7.43
CA GLY A 12 0.53 -3.11 -6.78
C GLY A 12 1.20 -4.22 -7.59
N GLU A 13 1.07 -4.18 -8.92
CA GLU A 13 1.80 -5.09 -9.82
C GLU A 13 3.32 -4.99 -9.67
N ALA A 14 3.87 -3.76 -9.68
CA ALA A 14 5.30 -3.54 -9.58
C ALA A 14 5.86 -4.05 -8.24
N VAL A 15 5.16 -3.79 -7.13
CA VAL A 15 5.51 -4.33 -5.81
C VAL A 15 5.51 -5.87 -5.82
N LEU A 16 4.47 -6.48 -6.40
CA LEU A 16 4.40 -7.93 -6.50
C LEU A 16 5.56 -8.52 -7.33
N LYS A 17 5.92 -7.90 -8.46
CA LYS A 17 7.05 -8.37 -9.29
C LYS A 17 8.36 -8.36 -8.52
N GLU A 18 8.68 -7.27 -7.83
CA GLU A 18 9.90 -7.19 -7.02
C GLU A 18 9.96 -8.25 -5.92
N LEU A 19 8.83 -8.52 -5.26
CA LEU A 19 8.77 -9.57 -4.24
C LEU A 19 8.92 -10.97 -4.85
N VAL A 20 8.35 -11.23 -6.02
CA VAL A 20 8.52 -12.49 -6.76
C VAL A 20 9.97 -12.68 -7.20
N ASP A 21 10.59 -11.64 -7.75
CA ASP A 21 11.99 -11.68 -8.20
C ASP A 21 12.97 -11.90 -7.03
N LYS A 22 12.57 -11.49 -5.81
CA LYS A 22 13.27 -11.78 -4.55
C LYS A 22 12.94 -13.14 -3.93
N GLU A 23 12.13 -13.95 -4.60
CA GLU A 23 11.68 -15.27 -4.15
C GLU A 23 10.94 -15.22 -2.79
N GLU A 24 10.21 -14.13 -2.53
CA GLU A 24 9.39 -13.99 -1.33
C GLU A 24 8.21 -14.98 -1.34
N ASN A 25 7.82 -15.44 -0.15
CA ASN A 25 6.68 -16.34 -0.01
C ASN A 25 5.36 -15.56 0.02
N ILE A 26 4.82 -15.27 -1.16
CA ILE A 26 3.51 -14.61 -1.33
C ILE A 26 2.39 -15.62 -1.21
N VAL A 27 1.57 -15.51 -0.17
CA VAL A 27 0.51 -16.49 0.15
C VAL A 27 -0.86 -16.14 -0.43
N GLY A 28 -1.04 -14.90 -0.88
CA GLY A 28 -2.27 -14.47 -1.51
C GLY A 28 -2.25 -13.01 -1.94
N VAL A 29 -2.93 -12.72 -3.05
CA VAL A 29 -3.14 -11.37 -3.57
C VAL A 29 -4.64 -11.06 -3.58
N PHE A 30 -5.02 -9.99 -2.89
CA PHE A 30 -6.37 -9.45 -2.86
C PHE A 30 -6.44 -8.23 -3.76
N CYS A 31 -7.30 -8.28 -4.77
CA CYS A 31 -7.54 -7.17 -5.69
C CYS A 31 -9.04 -7.03 -5.98
N PRO A 32 -9.52 -5.88 -6.49
CA PRO A 32 -10.93 -5.71 -6.79
C PRO A 32 -11.42 -6.69 -7.86
N PRO A 33 -12.73 -6.98 -7.92
CA PRO A 33 -13.32 -7.85 -8.93
C PRO A 33 -13.14 -7.33 -10.35
N ASP A 34 -13.00 -8.26 -11.30
CA ASP A 34 -12.94 -7.93 -12.73
C ASP A 34 -14.22 -7.19 -13.15
N LYS A 35 -14.07 -6.17 -13.99
CA LYS A 35 -15.19 -5.44 -14.58
C LYS A 35 -15.45 -5.95 -15.99
N LYS A 36 -16.73 -6.10 -16.34
CA LYS A 36 -17.14 -6.49 -17.70
C LYS A 36 -16.57 -5.50 -18.73
N ASN A 37 -15.99 -6.03 -19.80
CA ASN A 37 -15.38 -5.26 -20.89
C ASN A 37 -14.21 -4.36 -20.48
N GLN A 38 -13.53 -4.67 -19.37
CA GLN A 38 -12.26 -4.03 -19.00
C GLN A 38 -11.16 -5.09 -18.93
N PRO A 39 -9.90 -4.72 -19.22
CA PRO A 39 -8.76 -5.59 -18.94
C PRO A 39 -8.75 -6.00 -17.47
N GLN A 40 -8.24 -7.19 -17.19
CA GLN A 40 -7.97 -7.63 -15.82
C GLN A 40 -6.93 -6.72 -15.17
N ASP A 41 -6.99 -6.59 -13.85
CA ASP A 41 -6.00 -5.81 -13.12
C ASP A 41 -4.60 -6.42 -13.30
N PRO A 42 -3.57 -5.62 -13.61
CA PRO A 42 -2.23 -6.15 -13.85
C PRO A 42 -1.64 -6.93 -12.67
N ILE A 43 -1.99 -6.60 -11.40
CA ILE A 43 -1.53 -7.37 -10.24
C ILE A 43 -2.08 -8.80 -10.27
N LYS A 44 -3.32 -8.98 -10.71
CA LYS A 44 -3.97 -10.28 -10.84
C LYS A 44 -3.29 -11.12 -11.92
N VAL A 45 -3.04 -10.52 -13.08
CA VAL A 45 -2.36 -11.21 -14.19
C VAL A 45 -0.98 -11.69 -13.74
N THR A 46 -0.22 -10.84 -13.06
CA THR A 46 1.11 -11.18 -12.53
C THR A 46 1.05 -12.25 -11.44
N ALA A 47 0.08 -12.19 -10.53
CA ALA A 47 -0.10 -13.20 -9.50
C ALA A 47 -0.40 -14.58 -10.13
N GLN A 48 -1.33 -14.63 -11.08
CA GLN A 48 -1.70 -15.86 -11.78
C GLN A 48 -0.54 -16.46 -12.58
N SER A 49 0.24 -15.63 -13.28
CA SER A 49 1.41 -16.12 -14.04
C SER A 49 2.49 -16.73 -13.14
N ASN A 50 2.53 -16.35 -11.87
CA ASN A 50 3.44 -16.87 -10.86
C ASN A 50 2.80 -17.92 -9.94
N ASN A 51 1.60 -18.43 -10.28
CA ASN A 51 0.84 -19.41 -9.50
C ASN A 51 0.52 -18.97 -8.07
N ILE A 52 0.38 -17.66 -7.84
CA ILE A 52 0.00 -17.07 -6.55
C ILE A 52 -1.54 -17.02 -6.49
N PRO A 53 -2.17 -17.48 -5.39
CA PRO A 53 -3.62 -17.40 -5.23
C PRO A 53 -4.12 -15.96 -5.30
N VAL A 54 -5.19 -15.73 -6.08
CA VAL A 54 -5.85 -14.43 -6.20
C VAL A 54 -7.24 -14.51 -5.60
N PHE A 55 -7.56 -13.53 -4.76
CA PHE A 55 -8.85 -13.40 -4.09
C PHE A 55 -9.51 -12.08 -4.49
N GLN A 56 -10.76 -12.14 -4.93
CA GLN A 56 -11.53 -10.97 -5.36
C GLN A 56 -12.84 -10.92 -4.61
N PHE A 57 -13.01 -9.87 -3.80
CA PHE A 57 -14.23 -9.63 -3.04
C PHE A 57 -14.79 -8.25 -3.35
N SER A 58 -16.10 -8.10 -3.18
CA SER A 58 -16.76 -6.82 -3.41
C SER A 58 -16.31 -5.78 -2.38
N ARG A 59 -16.12 -6.22 -1.13
CA ARG A 59 -15.58 -5.44 -0.01
C ARG A 59 -14.66 -6.27 0.86
N MET A 60 -13.64 -5.64 1.42
CA MET A 60 -12.72 -6.28 2.37
C MET A 60 -13.40 -6.63 3.70
N ARG A 61 -14.50 -5.96 4.05
CA ARG A 61 -15.33 -6.26 5.22
C ARG A 61 -16.28 -7.44 5.06
N ASP A 62 -16.33 -8.07 3.88
CA ASP A 62 -17.17 -9.24 3.65
C ASP A 62 -16.65 -10.40 4.53
N SER A 63 -17.52 -11.11 5.26
CA SER A 63 -17.08 -12.11 6.25
C SER A 63 -16.22 -13.23 5.64
N GLN A 64 -16.58 -13.67 4.42
CA GLN A 64 -15.78 -14.65 3.68
C GLN A 64 -14.39 -14.12 3.29
N CYS A 65 -14.27 -12.81 3.04
CA CYS A 65 -12.98 -12.19 2.75
C CYS A 65 -12.07 -12.27 3.99
N ILE A 66 -12.61 -11.92 5.15
CA ILE A 66 -11.92 -11.97 6.45
C ILE A 66 -11.50 -13.41 6.76
N GLU A 67 -12.43 -14.38 6.68
CA GLU A 67 -12.15 -15.80 6.95
C GLU A 67 -11.04 -16.34 6.04
N ILE A 68 -11.09 -16.03 4.75
CA ILE A 68 -10.05 -16.45 3.80
C ILE A 68 -8.73 -15.78 4.13
N PHE A 69 -8.71 -14.47 4.39
CA PHE A 69 -7.49 -13.75 4.75
C PHE A 69 -6.83 -14.34 6.00
N GLU A 70 -7.60 -14.57 7.06
CA GLU A 70 -7.11 -15.19 8.31
C GLU A 70 -6.57 -16.61 8.07
N SER A 71 -7.22 -17.40 7.21
CA SER A 71 -6.77 -18.75 6.86
C SER A 71 -5.38 -18.79 6.19
N LEU A 72 -4.96 -17.68 5.56
CA LEU A 72 -3.63 -17.59 4.97
C LEU A 72 -2.51 -17.57 6.03
N SER A 73 -2.82 -17.26 7.29
CA SER A 73 -1.83 -17.18 8.38
C SER A 73 -0.60 -16.40 7.94
N SER A 74 -0.82 -15.18 7.44
CA SER A 74 0.26 -14.32 6.97
C SER A 74 1.07 -13.79 8.15
N ASP A 75 2.34 -13.51 7.90
CA ASP A 75 3.20 -12.81 8.85
C ASP A 75 3.15 -11.30 8.60
N LEU A 76 3.10 -10.88 7.33
CA LEU A 76 3.02 -9.47 6.93
C LEU A 76 1.96 -9.30 5.86
N CYS A 77 1.19 -8.22 5.95
CA CYS A 77 0.34 -7.75 4.85
C CYS A 77 0.86 -6.44 4.27
N ILE A 78 0.91 -6.36 2.95
CA ILE A 78 1.31 -5.15 2.22
C ILE A 78 0.10 -4.56 1.52
N MET A 79 -0.26 -3.33 1.85
CA MET A 79 -1.30 -2.56 1.19
C MET A 79 -0.67 -1.61 0.17
N ALA A 80 -0.76 -1.98 -1.11
CA ALA A 80 -0.14 -1.26 -2.23
C ALA A 80 -1.23 -0.78 -3.21
N TYR A 81 -1.59 0.50 -3.12
CA TYR A 81 -2.70 1.12 -3.85
C TYR A 81 -4.05 0.48 -3.45
N VAL A 82 -4.61 0.87 -2.30
CA VAL A 82 -5.89 0.35 -1.80
C VAL A 82 -6.93 1.46 -1.79
N ILE A 83 -8.15 1.15 -2.23
CA ILE A 83 -9.27 2.11 -2.29
C ILE A 83 -10.48 1.71 -1.44
N ASP A 84 -10.51 0.46 -0.95
CA ASP A 84 -11.57 -0.02 -0.08
C ASP A 84 -11.14 0.12 1.38
N ILE A 85 -12.11 0.18 2.28
CA ILE A 85 -11.85 0.21 3.71
C ILE A 85 -11.51 -1.21 4.17
N VAL A 86 -10.29 -1.40 4.68
CA VAL A 86 -9.82 -2.67 5.23
C VAL A 86 -10.20 -2.72 6.72
N PRO A 87 -10.95 -3.75 7.17
CA PRO A 87 -11.37 -3.85 8.57
C PRO A 87 -10.20 -4.24 9.48
N ASP A 88 -10.29 -3.85 10.76
CA ASP A 88 -9.27 -4.15 11.78
C ASP A 88 -8.89 -5.63 11.85
N GLN A 89 -9.87 -6.53 11.68
CA GLN A 89 -9.63 -7.98 11.64
C GLN A 89 -8.55 -8.37 10.61
N ILE A 90 -8.55 -7.72 9.45
CA ILE A 90 -7.53 -7.95 8.41
C ILE A 90 -6.25 -7.20 8.75
N LEU A 91 -6.33 -5.97 9.26
CA LEU A 91 -5.15 -5.16 9.58
C LEU A 91 -4.27 -5.79 10.67
N ILE A 92 -4.88 -6.42 11.67
CA ILE A 92 -4.17 -7.00 12.83
C ILE A 92 -3.90 -8.51 12.71
N ALA A 93 -4.51 -9.20 11.74
CA ALA A 93 -4.32 -10.64 11.55
C ALA A 93 -2.87 -11.07 11.27
N PRO A 94 -2.06 -10.33 10.47
CA PRO A 94 -0.68 -10.74 10.23
C PRO A 94 0.17 -10.62 11.48
N THR A 95 1.01 -11.63 11.77
CA THR A 95 1.75 -11.71 13.05
C THR A 95 2.76 -10.58 13.28
N GLN A 96 3.27 -9.97 12.20
CA GLN A 96 4.18 -8.82 12.20
C GLN A 96 3.47 -7.51 11.78
N GLY A 97 2.16 -7.56 11.55
CA GLY A 97 1.31 -6.42 11.23
C GLY A 97 1.09 -6.19 9.73
N THR A 98 0.36 -5.14 9.43
CA THR A 98 0.11 -4.65 8.06
C THR A 98 0.91 -3.38 7.84
N ILE A 99 1.43 -3.18 6.63
CA ILE A 99 2.05 -1.91 6.19
C ILE A 99 1.32 -1.37 4.97
N GLN A 100 1.18 -0.06 4.88
CA GLN A 100 0.47 0.60 3.78
C GLN A 100 1.30 1.72 3.18
N TYR A 101 1.31 1.80 1.85
CA TYR A 101 1.85 2.93 1.12
C TYR A 101 0.80 4.03 0.95
N HIS A 102 1.18 5.27 1.26
CA HIS A 102 0.38 6.47 1.03
C HIS A 102 1.19 7.56 0.32
N PRO A 103 0.69 8.16 -0.79
CA PRO A 103 1.48 9.09 -1.61
C PRO A 103 1.43 10.54 -1.08
N SER A 104 1.74 10.71 0.20
CA SER A 104 2.04 12.01 0.80
C SER A 104 2.98 11.88 2.01
N LEU A 105 3.44 13.02 2.50
CA LEU A 105 4.18 13.14 3.77
C LEU A 105 3.17 13.18 4.94
N LEU A 106 2.69 12.01 5.37
CA LEU A 106 1.79 11.91 6.52
C LEU A 106 2.39 12.61 7.74
N PRO A 107 1.60 13.39 8.51
CA PRO A 107 0.13 13.49 8.50
C PRO A 107 -0.49 14.37 7.40
N LYS A 108 0.32 15.01 6.54
CA LYS A 108 -0.19 15.92 5.51
C LYS A 108 -0.92 15.14 4.41
N HIS A 109 -2.06 15.65 3.95
CA HIS A 109 -2.86 15.07 2.85
C HIS A 109 -3.27 13.60 3.06
N ARG A 110 -3.71 13.25 4.28
CA ARG A 110 -4.42 11.98 4.55
C ARG A 110 -5.63 11.81 3.62
N GLY A 111 -6.02 10.57 3.38
CA GLY A 111 -7.16 10.24 2.56
C GLY A 111 -6.92 10.39 1.06
N PRO A 112 -7.98 10.39 0.25
CA PRO A 112 -7.87 10.23 -1.18
C PRO A 112 -7.26 11.45 -1.88
N SER A 113 -6.72 11.24 -3.08
CA SER A 113 -6.22 12.29 -3.98
C SER A 113 -5.06 13.14 -3.42
N SER A 114 -4.22 12.59 -2.54
CA SER A 114 -3.12 13.31 -1.87
C SER A 114 -2.12 13.96 -2.82
N ILE A 115 -1.82 13.30 -3.94
CA ILE A 115 -0.95 13.83 -5.00
C ILE A 115 -1.57 15.09 -5.60
N ASN A 116 -2.88 15.06 -5.88
CA ASN A 116 -3.61 16.18 -6.44
C ASN A 116 -3.60 17.37 -5.47
N TRP A 117 -3.86 17.14 -4.19
CA TRP A 117 -3.85 18.20 -3.18
C TRP A 117 -2.47 18.86 -3.04
N SER A 118 -1.39 18.08 -3.13
CA SER A 118 -0.03 18.63 -3.13
C SER A 118 0.17 19.65 -4.26
N ILE A 119 -0.33 19.34 -5.46
CA ILE A 119 -0.24 20.24 -6.62
C ILE A 119 -1.21 21.41 -6.50
N ILE A 120 -2.46 21.18 -6.11
CA ILE A 120 -3.51 22.21 -5.97
C ILE A 120 -3.08 23.29 -4.98
N ASN A 121 -2.47 22.89 -3.85
CA ASN A 121 -2.01 23.83 -2.82
C ASN A 121 -0.68 24.51 -3.18
N GLY A 122 -0.07 24.17 -4.33
CA GLY A 122 1.19 24.75 -4.77
C GLY A 122 2.39 24.34 -3.91
N ASP A 123 2.32 23.17 -3.26
CA ASP A 123 3.39 22.64 -2.43
C ASP A 123 4.70 22.55 -3.23
N LYS A 124 5.83 22.86 -2.58
CA LYS A 124 7.16 22.69 -3.17
C LYS A 124 7.73 21.28 -2.98
N GLN A 125 7.21 20.59 -1.97
CA GLN A 125 7.63 19.25 -1.60
C GLN A 125 6.39 18.42 -1.28
N THR A 126 6.43 17.18 -1.72
CA THR A 126 5.54 16.11 -1.28
C THR A 126 6.41 14.91 -0.92
N GLY A 127 5.85 13.71 -0.96
CA GLY A 127 6.58 12.49 -0.72
C GLY A 127 5.63 11.33 -0.67
N PHE A 128 6.08 10.27 -0.02
CA PHE A 128 5.23 9.16 0.35
C PHE A 128 5.60 8.68 1.75
N THR A 129 4.66 7.97 2.36
CA THR A 129 4.82 7.36 3.67
C THR A 129 4.44 5.90 3.57
N ILE A 130 5.26 5.03 4.16
CA ILE A 130 4.89 3.68 4.51
C ILE A 130 4.63 3.67 6.00
N PHE A 131 3.45 3.23 6.40
CA PHE A 131 2.99 3.33 7.78
C PHE A 131 2.26 2.05 8.18
N TRP A 132 2.04 1.91 9.48
CA TRP A 132 1.27 0.83 10.09
C TRP A 132 -0.18 1.30 10.20
N PRO A 133 -1.11 0.92 9.31
CA PRO A 133 -2.50 1.34 9.38
C PRO A 133 -3.14 0.91 10.71
N ASP A 134 -4.00 1.79 11.20
CA ASP A 134 -4.83 1.63 12.39
C ASP A 134 -6.31 1.82 12.02
N GLY A 135 -7.20 1.88 13.02
CA GLY A 135 -8.65 1.98 12.81
C GLY A 135 -9.13 3.33 12.25
N ASP A 136 -8.23 4.29 12.06
CA ASP A 136 -8.50 5.63 11.54
C ASP A 136 -7.80 5.85 10.19
N LEU A 137 -8.24 6.86 9.43
CA LEU A 137 -7.78 7.06 8.04
C LEU A 137 -6.35 7.65 7.99
N ASP A 138 -5.39 6.81 7.61
CA ASP A 138 -3.98 7.18 7.37
C ASP A 138 -3.29 7.85 8.60
N THR A 139 -3.67 7.41 9.80
CA THR A 139 -3.23 7.98 11.09
C THR A 139 -2.11 7.22 11.77
N GLY A 140 -1.96 5.92 11.48
CA GLY A 140 -1.07 5.07 12.25
C GLY A 140 0.42 5.36 12.09
N PRO A 141 1.27 4.73 12.90
CA PRO A 141 2.68 5.08 13.04
C PRO A 141 3.46 4.95 11.72
N ILE A 142 4.41 5.86 11.49
CA ILE A 142 5.28 5.87 10.32
C ILE A 142 6.37 4.80 10.47
N LEU A 143 6.54 4.00 9.42
CA LEU A 143 7.65 3.06 9.23
C LEU A 143 8.76 3.73 8.40
N TYR A 144 8.39 4.34 7.29
CA TYR A 144 9.30 4.96 6.34
C TYR A 144 8.65 6.19 5.72
N GLN A 145 9.43 7.24 5.46
CA GLN A 145 8.94 8.43 4.76
C GLN A 145 10.05 9.04 3.91
N GLU A 146 9.75 9.40 2.66
CA GLU A 146 10.70 10.03 1.75
C GLU A 146 10.11 11.32 1.17
N ILE A 147 10.92 12.38 1.18
CA ILE A 147 10.57 13.69 0.63
C ILE A 147 10.95 13.76 -0.84
N ILE A 148 10.03 14.25 -1.67
CA ILE A 148 10.18 14.44 -3.11
C ILE A 148 9.86 15.88 -3.47
N ASP A 149 10.79 16.55 -4.15
CA ASP A 149 10.57 17.90 -4.66
C ASP A 149 9.56 17.91 -5.82
N ILE A 150 8.65 18.87 -5.80
CA ILE A 150 7.70 19.15 -6.88
C ILE A 150 8.33 20.22 -7.78
N ALA A 151 8.65 19.84 -9.02
CA ALA A 151 9.18 20.77 -10.00
C ALA A 151 8.07 21.71 -10.50
N LYS A 152 8.44 22.92 -10.95
CA LYS A 152 7.48 23.92 -11.43
C LYS A 152 6.59 23.42 -12.58
N ASN A 153 7.09 22.48 -13.37
CA ASN A 153 6.41 21.89 -14.52
C ASN A 153 5.89 20.47 -14.26
N ASP A 154 5.88 20.00 -13.01
CA ASP A 154 5.28 18.71 -12.70
C ASP A 154 3.76 18.75 -12.86
N SER A 155 3.22 17.72 -13.48
CA SER A 155 1.80 17.35 -13.42
C SER A 155 1.62 16.23 -12.39
N THR A 156 0.37 15.91 -12.03
CA THR A 156 0.07 14.74 -11.19
C THR A 156 0.69 13.46 -11.78
N GLY A 157 0.62 13.32 -13.10
CA GLY A 157 1.18 12.17 -13.82
C GLY A 157 2.70 12.14 -13.78
N SER A 158 3.41 13.25 -14.03
CA SER A 158 4.88 13.26 -13.97
C SER A 158 5.39 13.05 -12.55
N LEU A 159 4.75 13.68 -11.57
CA LEU A 159 5.08 13.52 -10.15
C LEU A 159 4.88 12.07 -9.70
N TYR A 160 3.77 11.44 -10.10
CA TYR A 160 3.51 10.05 -9.78
C TYR A 160 4.47 9.10 -10.50
N PHE A 161 4.40 9.02 -11.83
CA PHE A 161 5.09 7.97 -12.58
C PHE A 161 6.61 8.12 -12.62
N LYS A 162 7.15 9.34 -12.52
CA LYS A 162 8.61 9.56 -12.61
C LYS A 162 9.30 9.64 -11.26
N LYS A 163 8.57 9.92 -10.18
CA LYS A 163 9.18 10.20 -8.87
C LYS A 163 8.60 9.30 -7.78
N LEU A 164 7.31 9.42 -7.47
CA LEU A 164 6.69 8.69 -6.36
C LEU A 164 6.61 7.18 -6.61
N PHE A 165 6.23 6.77 -7.82
CA PHE A 165 6.05 5.37 -8.17
C PHE A 165 7.33 4.54 -8.00
N PRO A 166 8.45 4.84 -8.69
CA PRO A 166 9.65 3.99 -8.60
C PRO A 166 10.20 3.95 -7.17
N ARG A 167 10.30 5.11 -6.51
CA ARG A 167 10.80 5.20 -5.12
C ARG A 167 9.87 4.54 -4.11
N GLY A 168 8.55 4.62 -4.33
CA GLY A 168 7.56 3.97 -3.48
C GLY A 168 7.60 2.45 -3.55
N VAL A 169 7.90 1.88 -4.73
CA VAL A 169 8.15 0.45 -4.88
C VAL A 169 9.41 0.06 -4.10
N ASP A 170 10.54 0.75 -4.35
CA ASP A 170 11.81 0.50 -3.64
C ASP A 170 11.61 0.52 -2.12
N ALA A 171 10.93 1.56 -1.61
CA ALA A 171 10.72 1.75 -0.19
C ALA A 171 9.81 0.68 0.45
N LEU A 172 8.82 0.15 -0.28
CA LEU A 172 8.01 -0.98 0.22
C LEU A 172 8.86 -2.23 0.38
N ILE A 173 9.76 -2.49 -0.56
CA ILE A 173 10.70 -3.61 -0.49
C ILE A 173 11.69 -3.42 0.67
N GLU A 174 12.25 -2.22 0.84
CA GLU A 174 13.08 -1.88 2.01
C GLU A 174 12.30 -2.08 3.32
N SER A 175 11.02 -1.69 3.35
CA SER A 175 10.16 -1.85 4.53
C SER A 175 9.93 -3.32 4.88
N VAL A 176 9.75 -4.20 3.89
CA VAL A 176 9.66 -5.65 4.10
C VAL A 176 10.93 -6.20 4.77
N GLU A 177 12.12 -5.75 4.34
CA GLU A 177 13.39 -6.13 4.97
C GLU A 177 13.49 -5.62 6.42
N MET A 178 13.08 -4.36 6.67
CA MET A 178 13.09 -3.80 8.01
C MET A 178 12.17 -4.58 8.95
N VAL A 179 10.98 -4.99 8.47
CA VAL A 179 10.03 -5.81 9.22
C VAL A 179 10.61 -7.19 9.51
N ARG A 180 11.17 -7.86 8.48
CA ARG A 180 11.82 -9.17 8.63
C ARG A 180 12.93 -9.17 9.67
N ASN A 181 13.73 -8.10 9.70
CA ASN A 181 14.86 -7.98 10.61
C ASN A 181 14.46 -7.45 12.00
N GLY A 182 13.18 -7.15 12.24
CA GLY A 182 12.71 -6.58 13.51
C GLY A 182 13.22 -5.16 13.77
N THR A 183 13.51 -4.41 12.72
CA THR A 183 14.09 -3.05 12.77
C THR A 183 13.15 -1.96 12.28
N ALA A 184 11.97 -2.33 11.77
CA ALA A 184 10.95 -1.40 11.30
C ALA A 184 10.45 -0.52 12.46
N PRO A 185 10.61 0.81 12.38
CA PRO A 185 10.20 1.69 13.46
C PRO A 185 8.68 1.90 13.47
N LYS A 186 8.17 2.39 14.60
CA LYS A 186 6.79 2.84 14.78
C LYS A 186 6.83 4.27 15.29
N ILE A 187 7.02 5.23 14.39
CA ILE A 187 7.14 6.65 14.73
C ILE A 187 5.73 7.24 14.73
N GLU A 188 5.22 7.61 15.89
CA GLU A 188 3.91 8.26 15.99
C GLU A 188 3.86 9.52 15.13
N GLN A 189 2.77 9.69 14.39
CA GLN A 189 2.54 10.91 13.63
C GLN A 189 2.30 12.07 14.60
N ASP A 190 2.80 13.27 14.28
CA ASP A 190 2.30 14.47 14.96
C ASP A 190 0.88 14.72 14.45
N HIS A 191 -0.14 14.63 15.31
CA HIS A 191 -1.53 14.87 14.91
C HIS A 191 -1.85 16.35 15.20
N PRO A 192 -1.68 17.27 14.22
CA PRO A 192 -2.06 18.66 14.43
C PRO A 192 -3.57 18.73 14.72
N LYS A 193 -3.92 19.37 15.83
CA LYS A 193 -5.32 19.59 16.20
C LYS A 193 -6.03 20.41 15.11
N GLY A 194 -7.09 19.84 14.52
CA GLY A 194 -8.10 20.63 13.79
C GLY A 194 -8.04 20.64 12.26
N TYR A 195 -7.42 19.67 11.61
CA TYR A 195 -7.58 19.47 10.15
C TYR A 195 -8.47 18.25 9.89
N LEU A 196 -9.78 18.47 9.94
CA LEU A 196 -10.80 17.69 9.24
C LEU A 196 -11.41 18.58 8.16
#